data_AF-A0AAU0YDY6-F1
#
_entry.id   AF-A0AAU0YDY6-F1
#
_cell.length_a   1.000
_cell.length_b   1.000
_cell.length_c   1.000
_cell.angle_alpha   90.00
_cell.angle_beta   90.00
_cell.angle_gamma   90.00
#
_symmetry.space_group_name_H-M   'P 1'
#
loop_
_entity.id
_entity.type
_entity.pdbx_description
1 polymer ?
#
loop_
_entity_poly.entity_id
_entity_poly.type
_entity_poly.pdbx_seq_one_letter_code
_entity_poly.pdbx_strand_id
1 'polypeptide(L)'
;MSRRSGILEFAVLGLLRESPMHGYELRKRLNTSLGIFRAFSYGTLYPCLKTLVANGWLIEETGNAPVDLPPVTGRAVAPASSLAGRRAKIVYRLTAEGKEHFEELLSHTGPDSWEDEHFAARFAFFGQTEHEVRMRVLEGRRSRLEERLEKMRASLARTRERLDDYTLELQRHGMESVEREVRWLNELIESERSGRDQRRSSPEGSAPQNTAGESDGLPRHRGHTPPDPSDDTGK
;
A
#
# COMPACT_ATOMS: atom_id res chain seq x y z
N MET A 1 2.93 6.95 -24.00
CA MET A 1 3.05 7.72 -22.75
C MET A 1 4.45 7.54 -22.18
N SER A 2 4.99 8.52 -21.46
CA SER A 2 6.28 8.34 -20.77
C SER A 2 6.14 7.31 -19.64
N ARG A 3 7.18 6.50 -19.35
CA ARG A 3 7.14 5.47 -18.28
C ARG A 3 6.67 6.03 -16.94
N ARG A 4 7.16 7.23 -16.58
CA ARG A 4 6.75 7.95 -15.37
C ARG A 4 5.27 8.35 -15.36
N SER A 5 4.71 8.64 -16.53
CA SER A 5 3.27 8.94 -16.64
C SER A 5 2.42 7.70 -16.40
N GLY A 6 2.84 6.54 -16.93
CA GLY A 6 2.13 5.27 -16.71
C GLY A 6 2.18 4.82 -15.25
N ILE A 7 3.30 5.02 -14.56
CA ILE A 7 3.41 4.77 -13.11
C ILE A 7 2.46 5.64 -12.31
N LEU A 8 2.42 6.94 -12.65
CA LEU A 8 1.56 7.89 -11.94
C LEU A 8 0.09 7.56 -12.15
N GLU A 9 -0.31 7.25 -13.39
CA GLU A 9 -1.65 6.75 -13.72
C GLU A 9 -2.01 5.52 -12.90
N PHE A 10 -1.16 4.49 -12.92
CA PHE A 10 -1.38 3.26 -12.15
C PHE A 10 -1.59 3.55 -10.65
N ALA A 11 -0.72 4.39 -10.07
CA ALA A 11 -0.81 4.71 -8.65
C ALA A 11 -2.02 5.58 -8.29
N VAL A 12 -2.43 6.50 -9.17
CA VAL A 12 -3.64 7.32 -8.97
C VAL A 12 -4.89 6.45 -8.99
N LEU A 13 -5.01 5.56 -9.97
CA LEU A 13 -6.13 4.63 -10.08
C LEU A 13 -6.18 3.69 -8.87
N GLY A 14 -5.03 3.17 -8.44
CA GLY A 14 -4.94 2.30 -7.26
C GLY A 14 -5.39 2.97 -5.95
N LEU A 15 -5.04 4.24 -5.73
CA LEU A 15 -5.52 4.98 -4.56
C LEU A 15 -7.01 5.30 -4.63
N LEU A 16 -7.53 5.65 -5.82
CA LEU A 16 -8.94 5.99 -6.00
C LEU A 16 -9.87 4.78 -5.98
N ARG A 17 -9.33 3.57 -6.12
CA ARG A 17 -10.03 2.30 -5.89
C ARG A 17 -10.40 2.12 -4.41
N GLU A 18 -9.55 2.58 -3.49
CA GLU A 18 -9.81 2.50 -2.04
C GLU A 18 -10.89 3.50 -1.61
N SER A 19 -10.75 4.76 -2.01
CA SER A 19 -11.68 5.82 -1.62
C SER A 19 -11.59 7.03 -2.56
N PRO A 20 -12.71 7.70 -2.88
CA PRO A 20 -12.70 9.00 -3.53
C PRO A 20 -11.89 10.01 -2.72
N MET A 21 -11.07 10.82 -3.39
CA MET A 21 -10.21 11.78 -2.69
C MET A 21 -9.84 12.98 -3.56
N HIS A 22 -9.38 14.03 -2.90
CA HIS A 22 -8.98 15.26 -3.56
C HIS A 22 -7.54 15.19 -4.09
N GLY A 23 -7.21 16.00 -5.10
CA GLY A 23 -5.85 16.07 -5.68
C GLY A 23 -4.73 16.32 -4.66
N TYR A 24 -4.97 17.13 -3.62
CA TYR A 24 -3.98 17.35 -2.55
C TYR A 24 -3.73 16.08 -1.73
N GLU A 25 -4.80 15.35 -1.40
CA GLU A 25 -4.72 14.13 -0.63
C GLU A 25 -4.08 13.00 -1.44
N LEU A 26 -4.43 12.90 -2.74
CA LEU A 26 -3.78 12.00 -3.69
C LEU A 26 -2.27 12.17 -3.66
N ARG A 27 -1.78 13.42 -3.81
CA ARG A 27 -0.34 13.67 -3.78
C ARG A 27 0.29 13.20 -2.46
N LYS A 28 -0.34 13.52 -1.33
CA LYS A 28 0.17 13.14 -0.01
C LYS A 28 0.25 11.62 0.14
N ARG A 29 -0.79 10.89 -0.24
CA ARG A 29 -0.82 9.42 -0.20
C ARG A 29 0.14 8.78 -1.20
N LEU A 30 0.26 9.31 -2.42
CA LEU A 30 1.24 8.84 -3.42
C LEU A 30 2.67 8.91 -2.88
N ASN A 31 3.07 10.03 -2.31
CA ASN A 31 4.42 10.20 -1.77
C ASN A 31 4.68 9.37 -0.50
N THR A 32 3.61 8.97 0.21
CA THR A 32 3.73 8.11 1.40
C THR A 32 3.82 6.63 1.00
N SER A 33 2.97 6.18 0.08
CA SER A 33 2.87 4.77 -0.36
C SER A 33 4.00 4.34 -1.29
N LEU A 34 4.46 5.21 -2.19
CA LEU A 34 5.53 4.90 -3.14
C LEU A 34 6.93 5.20 -2.58
N GLY A 35 6.99 5.67 -1.33
CA GLY A 35 8.21 5.93 -0.58
C GLY A 35 8.97 7.19 -1.01
N ILE A 36 10.06 7.45 -0.29
CA ILE A 36 10.86 8.70 -0.35
C ILE A 36 11.50 8.91 -1.74
N PHE A 37 11.72 7.84 -2.50
CA PHE A 37 12.38 7.89 -3.81
C PHE A 37 11.46 8.31 -4.96
N ARG A 38 10.15 8.49 -4.70
CA ARG A 38 9.12 8.81 -5.71
C ARG A 38 8.33 10.04 -5.31
N ALA A 39 8.94 11.22 -5.41
CA ALA A 39 8.24 12.47 -5.19
C ALA A 39 7.45 12.88 -6.45
N PHE A 40 6.12 12.82 -6.39
CA PHE A 40 5.26 13.42 -7.41
C PHE A 40 4.98 14.88 -7.09
N SER A 41 5.05 15.72 -8.12
CA SER A 41 4.74 17.14 -8.02
C SER A 41 3.28 17.41 -8.42
N TYR A 42 2.73 18.54 -8.00
CA TYR A 42 1.43 19.01 -8.52
C TYR A 42 1.47 19.22 -10.04
N GLY A 43 2.62 19.66 -10.57
CA GLY A 43 2.81 19.87 -12.01
C GLY A 43 2.70 18.61 -12.85
N THR A 44 2.87 17.42 -12.27
CA THR A 44 2.67 16.14 -12.95
C THR A 44 1.32 15.50 -12.60
N LEU A 45 0.85 15.69 -11.37
CA LEU A 45 -0.40 15.08 -10.89
C LEU A 45 -1.63 15.65 -11.60
N TYR A 46 -1.79 16.96 -11.67
CA TYR A 46 -3.00 17.55 -12.24
C TYR A 46 -3.16 17.32 -13.74
N PRO A 47 -2.09 17.40 -14.57
CA PRO A 47 -2.20 16.99 -15.97
C PRO A 47 -2.61 15.52 -16.11
N CYS A 48 -2.06 14.62 -15.29
CA CYS A 48 -2.46 13.21 -15.28
C CYS A 48 -3.94 13.07 -14.93
N LEU A 49 -4.42 13.68 -13.84
CA LEU A 49 -5.82 13.65 -13.45
C LEU A 49 -6.75 14.14 -14.57
N LYS A 50 -6.38 15.24 -15.23
CA LYS A 50 -7.14 15.77 -16.38
C LYS A 50 -7.22 14.75 -17.51
N THR A 51 -6.13 14.04 -17.82
CA THR A 51 -6.12 12.97 -18.82
C THR A 51 -7.00 11.80 -18.41
N LEU A 52 -6.93 11.36 -17.15
CA LEU A 52 -7.75 10.23 -16.67
C LEU A 52 -9.25 10.56 -16.68
N VAL A 53 -9.62 11.81 -16.37
CA VAL A 53 -11.00 12.31 -16.50
C VAL A 53 -11.43 12.35 -17.97
N ALA A 54 -10.57 12.87 -18.85
CA ALA A 54 -10.85 12.92 -20.28
C ALA A 54 -11.03 11.53 -20.92
N ASN A 55 -10.36 10.52 -20.37
CA ASN A 55 -10.48 9.12 -20.80
C ASN A 55 -11.70 8.39 -20.20
N GLY A 56 -12.51 9.05 -19.37
CA GLY A 56 -13.68 8.43 -18.71
C GLY A 56 -13.35 7.56 -17.51
N TRP A 57 -12.07 7.43 -17.12
CA TRP A 57 -11.65 6.58 -16.00
C TRP A 57 -11.89 7.22 -14.64
N LEU A 58 -11.96 8.56 -14.58
CA LEU A 58 -12.29 9.31 -13.38
C LEU A 58 -13.46 10.27 -13.63
N ILE A 59 -14.21 10.56 -12.58
CA ILE A 59 -15.19 11.65 -12.53
C ILE A 59 -14.78 12.70 -11.49
N GLU A 60 -15.10 13.96 -11.80
CA GLU A 60 -14.90 15.10 -10.91
C GLU A 60 -16.21 15.45 -10.21
N GLU A 61 -16.24 15.29 -8.89
CA GLU A 61 -17.37 15.70 -8.05
C GLU A 61 -17.00 16.98 -7.29
N THR A 62 -17.88 17.99 -7.35
CA THR A 62 -17.68 19.24 -6.62
C THR A 62 -18.04 19.02 -5.15
N GLY A 63 -17.03 18.89 -4.28
CA GLY A 63 -17.23 18.69 -2.85
C GLY A 63 -17.57 20.00 -2.11
N ASN A 64 -18.68 20.00 -1.38
CA ASN A 64 -19.13 21.11 -0.52
C ASN A 64 -18.44 21.15 0.86
N ALA A 65 -17.24 20.59 1.01
CA ALA A 65 -16.54 20.55 2.30
C ALA A 65 -15.71 21.85 2.52
N PRO A 66 -15.88 22.57 3.66
CA PRO A 66 -15.03 23.70 4.01
C PRO A 66 -13.61 23.23 4.26
N VAL A 67 -12.62 24.02 3.84
CA VAL A 67 -11.20 23.76 4.16
C VAL A 67 -10.80 24.62 5.35
N ASP A 68 -10.26 24.00 6.39
CA ASP A 68 -9.46 24.68 7.42
C ASP A 68 -8.11 25.04 6.80
N LEU A 69 -8.01 26.25 6.25
CA LEU A 69 -6.71 26.90 6.08
C LEU A 69 -6.26 27.45 7.44
N PRO A 70 -4.97 27.35 7.81
CA PRO A 70 -4.47 27.99 9.01
C PRO A 70 -4.70 29.52 8.91
N PRO A 71 -5.10 30.18 10.02
CA PRO A 71 -5.45 31.59 9.98
C PRO A 71 -4.20 32.42 9.70
N VAL A 72 -4.20 33.17 8.60
CA VAL A 72 -3.26 34.27 8.40
C VAL A 72 -3.63 35.35 9.41
N THR A 73 -2.80 35.50 10.43
CA THR A 73 -2.91 36.56 11.43
C THR A 73 -2.65 37.91 10.77
N GLY A 74 -3.70 38.70 10.57
CA GLY A 74 -3.62 40.08 10.11
C GLY A 74 -5.00 40.76 10.17
N ARG A 75 -5.23 41.53 11.23
CA ARG A 75 -6.49 42.16 11.63
C ARG A 75 -6.82 43.41 10.80
N ALA A 76 -8.06 43.54 10.31
CA ALA A 76 -8.85 44.78 10.27
C ALA A 76 -10.32 44.50 9.87
N VAL A 77 -11.23 45.34 10.36
CA VAL A 77 -12.69 45.19 10.47
C VAL A 77 -13.43 45.92 9.34
N ALA A 78 -14.46 45.31 8.73
CA ALA A 78 -15.69 45.97 8.21
C ALA A 78 -16.72 44.94 7.65
N PRO A 79 -18.04 45.26 7.63
CA PRO A 79 -19.13 44.28 7.52
C PRO A 79 -19.69 44.10 6.10
N ALA A 80 -20.40 42.98 5.94
CA ALA A 80 -21.36 42.63 4.88
C ALA A 80 -20.87 42.53 3.42
N SER A 81 -21.35 41.49 2.75
CA SER A 81 -21.23 41.22 1.30
C SER A 81 -19.82 40.85 0.81
N SER A 82 -19.43 39.61 1.10
CA SER A 82 -18.84 38.79 0.03
C SER A 82 -19.16 37.32 0.28
N LEU A 83 -20.01 36.74 -0.58
CA LEU A 83 -19.94 35.31 -0.91
C LEU A 83 -18.60 35.05 -1.61
N ALA A 84 -17.49 35.31 -0.91
CA ALA A 84 -16.14 35.12 -1.42
C ALA A 84 -15.98 33.63 -1.68
N GLY A 85 -15.95 33.29 -2.97
CA GLY A 85 -15.91 31.95 -3.51
C GLY A 85 -14.93 31.06 -2.78
N ARG A 86 -15.46 30.24 -1.87
CA ARG A 86 -14.78 29.02 -1.45
C ARG A 86 -14.76 28.14 -2.69
N ARG A 87 -13.64 28.14 -3.42
CA ARG A 87 -13.40 27.20 -4.53
C ARG A 87 -13.74 25.82 -4.01
N ALA A 88 -14.87 25.29 -4.43
CA ALA A 88 -15.34 23.99 -4.01
C ALA A 88 -14.27 22.96 -4.40
N LYS A 89 -13.99 22.03 -3.49
CA LYS A 89 -12.84 21.15 -3.61
C LYS A 89 -13.23 19.99 -4.51
N ILE A 90 -12.57 19.84 -5.66
CA ILE A 90 -12.82 18.74 -6.59
C ILE A 90 -12.39 17.43 -5.93
N VAL A 91 -13.35 16.51 -5.76
CA VAL A 91 -13.13 15.11 -5.37
C VAL A 91 -13.02 14.31 -6.66
N TYR A 92 -11.99 13.50 -6.79
CA TYR A 92 -11.88 12.53 -7.86
C TYR A 92 -12.45 11.21 -7.39
N ARG A 93 -13.21 10.54 -8.25
CA ARG A 93 -13.76 9.20 -8.01
C ARG A 93 -13.52 8.32 -9.23
N LEU A 94 -13.18 7.05 -8.96
CA LEU A 94 -12.98 6.03 -9.97
C LEU A 94 -14.31 5.59 -10.58
N THR A 95 -14.39 5.54 -11.91
CA THR A 95 -15.56 5.04 -12.65
C THR A 95 -15.55 3.52 -12.79
N ALA A 96 -16.60 2.94 -13.38
CA ALA A 96 -16.61 1.51 -13.72
C ALA A 96 -15.54 1.18 -14.77
N GLU A 97 -15.47 1.97 -15.84
CA GLU A 97 -14.45 1.86 -16.90
C GLU A 97 -13.03 2.03 -16.33
N GLY A 98 -12.85 2.96 -15.37
CA GLY A 98 -11.56 3.15 -14.70
C GLY A 98 -11.16 1.97 -13.81
N LYS A 99 -12.13 1.26 -13.23
CA LYS A 99 -11.85 0.00 -12.50
C LYS A 99 -11.41 -1.09 -13.45
N GLU A 100 -12.12 -1.29 -14.55
CA GLU A 100 -11.77 -2.29 -15.57
C GLU A 100 -10.37 -2.04 -16.14
N HIS A 101 -10.06 -0.78 -16.47
CA HIS A 101 -8.72 -0.40 -16.92
C HIS A 101 -7.65 -0.65 -15.86
N PHE A 102 -7.94 -0.34 -14.59
CA PHE A 102 -6.99 -0.63 -13.51
C PHE A 102 -6.74 -2.13 -13.33
N GLU A 103 -7.77 -2.97 -13.43
CA GLU A 103 -7.62 -4.42 -13.39
C GLU A 103 -6.81 -4.95 -14.60
N GLU A 104 -6.99 -4.38 -15.79
CA GLU A 104 -6.15 -4.67 -16.96
C GLU A 104 -4.69 -4.32 -16.67
N LEU A 105 -4.41 -3.12 -16.15
CA LEU A 105 -3.07 -2.72 -15.74
C LEU A 105 -2.48 -3.65 -14.67
N LEU A 106 -3.27 -4.12 -13.71
CA LEU A 106 -2.82 -5.09 -12.71
C LEU A 106 -2.42 -6.40 -13.37
N SER A 107 -3.27 -6.94 -14.24
CA SER A 107 -3.04 -8.21 -14.94
C SER A 107 -1.85 -8.16 -15.92
N HIS A 108 -1.50 -6.98 -16.43
CA HIS A 108 -0.43 -6.81 -17.40
C HIS A 108 0.97 -6.96 -16.78
N THR A 109 1.60 -8.12 -16.96
CA THR A 109 2.93 -8.46 -16.43
C THR A 109 3.99 -8.55 -17.53
N GLY A 110 4.22 -7.45 -18.24
CA GLY A 110 5.28 -7.34 -19.25
C GLY A 110 6.66 -7.00 -18.64
N PRO A 111 7.73 -6.96 -19.46
CA PRO A 111 9.09 -6.65 -18.99
C PRO A 111 9.20 -5.32 -18.24
N ASP A 112 8.42 -4.32 -18.63
CA ASP A 112 8.37 -3.02 -17.95
C ASP A 112 7.91 -3.13 -16.49
N SER A 113 7.10 -4.15 -16.15
CA SER A 113 6.61 -4.37 -14.78
C SER A 113 7.68 -4.83 -13.80
N TRP A 114 8.82 -5.32 -14.31
CA TRP A 114 9.93 -5.84 -13.52
C TRP A 114 11.02 -4.80 -13.26
N GLU A 115 10.98 -3.68 -13.98
CA GLU A 115 11.91 -2.57 -13.84
C GLU A 115 11.67 -1.83 -12.50
N ASP A 116 12.75 -1.30 -11.90
CA ASP A 116 12.77 -0.73 -10.54
C ASP A 116 11.63 0.25 -10.29
N GLU A 117 11.35 1.11 -11.27
CA GLU A 117 10.31 2.10 -11.06
C GLU A 117 8.89 1.47 -11.04
N HIS A 118 8.55 0.62 -11.99
CA HIS A 118 7.22 0.01 -12.03
C HIS A 118 7.00 -1.02 -10.93
N PHE A 119 8.05 -1.76 -10.56
CA PHE A 119 7.95 -2.78 -9.51
C PHE A 119 7.51 -2.18 -8.17
N ALA A 120 8.18 -1.13 -7.69
CA ALA A 120 7.83 -0.52 -6.41
C ALA A 120 6.39 0.03 -6.39
N ALA A 121 5.92 0.52 -7.54
CA ALA A 121 4.54 0.97 -7.66
C ALA A 121 3.55 -0.20 -7.56
N ARG A 122 3.79 -1.30 -8.28
CA ARG A 122 2.96 -2.51 -8.16
C ARG A 122 2.99 -3.08 -6.75
N PHE A 123 4.17 -3.16 -6.15
CA PHE A 123 4.38 -3.66 -4.80
C PHE A 123 3.51 -2.93 -3.77
N ALA A 124 3.39 -1.61 -3.88
CA ALA A 124 2.54 -0.80 -2.99
C ALA A 124 1.05 -1.20 -3.02
N PHE A 125 0.58 -1.85 -4.09
CA PHE A 125 -0.80 -2.30 -4.27
C PHE A 125 -0.93 -3.83 -4.30
N PHE A 126 0.08 -4.59 -3.86
CA PHE A 126 0.01 -6.06 -3.81
C PHE A 126 -1.13 -6.57 -2.92
N GLY A 127 -1.49 -5.85 -1.85
CA GLY A 127 -2.67 -6.20 -1.05
C GLY A 127 -4.00 -6.18 -1.81
N GLN A 128 -4.03 -5.57 -3.00
CA GLN A 128 -5.19 -5.47 -3.88
C GLN A 128 -5.07 -6.36 -5.13
N THR A 129 -3.97 -7.11 -5.26
CA THR A 129 -3.61 -7.85 -6.47
C THR A 129 -3.77 -9.35 -6.25
N GLU A 130 -4.32 -10.06 -7.23
CA GLU A 130 -4.44 -11.51 -7.22
C GLU A 130 -3.10 -12.22 -6.97
N HIS A 131 -3.14 -13.33 -6.23
CA HIS A 131 -1.93 -14.07 -5.83
C HIS A 131 -1.07 -14.47 -7.04
N GLU A 132 -1.69 -14.98 -8.12
CA GLU A 132 -0.98 -15.39 -9.33
C GLU A 132 -0.24 -14.22 -10.00
N VAL A 133 -0.85 -13.02 -9.99
CA VAL A 133 -0.25 -11.82 -10.57
C VAL A 133 0.92 -11.35 -9.70
N ARG A 134 0.77 -11.35 -8.37
CA ARG A 134 1.87 -11.05 -7.44
C ARG A 134 3.06 -11.97 -7.66
N MET A 135 2.81 -13.28 -7.72
CA MET A 135 3.83 -14.30 -7.97
C MET A 135 4.56 -14.05 -9.29
N ARG A 136 3.83 -13.78 -10.37
CA ARG A 136 4.42 -13.51 -11.69
C ARG A 136 5.31 -12.26 -11.70
N VAL A 137 4.90 -11.19 -11.02
CA VAL A 137 5.70 -9.96 -10.90
C VAL A 137 6.97 -10.21 -10.09
N LEU A 138 6.87 -10.92 -8.96
CA LEU A 138 8.01 -11.25 -8.10
C LEU A 138 9.04 -12.14 -8.83
N GLU A 139 8.57 -13.22 -9.46
CA GLU A 139 9.43 -14.16 -10.20
C GLU A 139 10.08 -13.49 -11.43
N GLY A 140 9.34 -12.65 -12.14
CA GLY A 140 9.87 -11.87 -13.26
C GLY A 140 10.98 -10.90 -12.83
N ARG A 141 10.76 -10.15 -11.74
CA ARG A 141 11.80 -9.26 -11.18
C ARG A 141 13.03 -10.03 -10.71
N ARG A 142 12.84 -11.14 -9.99
CA ARG A 142 13.97 -11.97 -9.54
C ARG A 142 14.82 -12.40 -10.73
N SER A 143 14.19 -12.98 -11.75
CA SER A 143 14.89 -13.46 -12.95
C SER A 143 15.67 -12.34 -13.64
N ARG A 144 15.07 -11.14 -13.74
CA ARG A 144 15.71 -9.95 -14.31
C ARG A 144 16.93 -9.48 -13.51
N LEU A 145 16.83 -9.49 -12.18
CA LEU A 145 17.94 -9.10 -11.30
C LEU A 145 19.06 -10.14 -11.31
N GLU A 146 18.74 -11.43 -11.38
CA GLU A 146 19.71 -12.52 -11.55
C GLU A 146 20.49 -12.38 -12.87
N GLU A 147 19.80 -12.12 -13.98
CA GLU A 147 20.47 -11.83 -15.26
C GLU A 147 21.38 -10.59 -15.19
N ARG A 148 20.92 -9.54 -14.51
CA ARG A 148 21.70 -8.30 -14.33
C ARG A 148 22.94 -8.56 -13.48
N LEU A 149 22.79 -9.33 -12.40
CA LEU A 149 23.88 -9.71 -11.52
C LEU A 149 24.96 -10.49 -12.27
N GLU A 150 24.55 -11.45 -13.11
CA GLU A 150 25.49 -12.24 -13.90
C GLU A 150 26.27 -11.36 -14.90
N LYS A 151 25.58 -10.42 -15.57
CA LYS A 151 26.22 -9.43 -16.44
C LYS A 151 27.21 -8.55 -15.70
N MET A 152 26.86 -8.11 -14.48
CA MET A 152 27.76 -7.30 -13.64
C MET A 152 29.00 -8.08 -13.22
N ARG A 153 28.85 -9.34 -12.79
CA ARG A 153 29.96 -10.24 -12.44
C ARG A 153 30.90 -10.48 -13.62
N ALA A 154 30.35 -10.82 -14.78
CA ALA A 154 31.13 -11.02 -16.00
C ALA A 154 31.85 -9.74 -16.45
N SER A 155 31.23 -8.58 -16.28
CA SER A 155 31.85 -7.28 -16.57
C SER A 155 33.04 -7.01 -15.66
N LEU A 156 32.85 -7.15 -14.34
CA LEU A 156 33.89 -6.91 -13.34
C LEU A 156 35.09 -7.85 -13.51
N ALA A 157 34.85 -9.13 -13.80
CA ALA A 157 35.91 -10.10 -14.06
C ALA A 157 36.82 -9.70 -15.23
N ARG A 158 36.26 -9.06 -16.28
CA ARG A 158 37.01 -8.63 -17.47
C ARG A 158 37.78 -7.32 -17.29
N THR A 159 37.28 -6.42 -16.45
CA THR A 159 37.83 -5.05 -16.32
C THR A 159 38.63 -4.83 -15.04
N ARG A 160 38.66 -5.81 -14.12
CA ARG A 160 39.28 -5.70 -12.79
C ARG A 160 40.68 -5.11 -12.79
N GLU A 161 41.55 -5.53 -13.70
CA GLU A 161 42.96 -5.09 -13.76
C GLU A 161 43.14 -3.66 -14.30
N ARG A 162 42.08 -3.07 -14.87
CA ARG A 162 42.11 -1.76 -15.53
C ARG A 162 41.47 -0.64 -14.70
N LEU A 163 40.91 -0.96 -13.54
CA LEU A 163 40.16 -0.04 -12.69
C LEU A 163 40.93 0.27 -11.42
N ASP A 164 40.79 1.50 -10.91
CA ASP A 164 41.29 1.88 -9.60
C ASP A 164 40.43 1.30 -8.46
N ASP A 165 40.96 1.33 -7.25
CA ASP A 165 40.34 0.76 -6.07
C ASP A 165 38.95 1.36 -5.76
N TYR A 166 38.77 2.67 -5.91
CA TYR A 166 37.48 3.31 -5.64
C TYR A 166 36.42 2.94 -6.67
N THR A 167 36.80 2.82 -7.94
CA THR A 167 35.89 2.34 -8.98
C THR A 167 35.50 0.88 -8.75
N LEU A 168 36.42 0.02 -8.29
CA LEU A 168 36.12 -1.35 -7.90
C LEU A 168 35.15 -1.42 -6.73
N GLU A 169 35.35 -0.60 -5.69
CA GLU A 169 34.44 -0.52 -4.54
C GLU A 169 33.04 -0.05 -4.95
N LEU A 170 32.92 0.92 -5.85
CA LEU A 170 31.62 1.35 -6.37
C LEU A 170 30.88 0.22 -7.10
N GLN A 171 31.60 -0.59 -7.90
CA GLN A 171 31.02 -1.75 -8.57
C GLN A 171 30.60 -2.84 -7.58
N ARG A 172 31.40 -3.11 -6.55
CA ARG A 172 31.08 -4.06 -5.47
C ARG A 172 29.81 -3.65 -4.73
N HIS A 173 29.73 -2.40 -4.27
CA HIS A 173 28.54 -1.88 -3.60
C HIS A 173 27.27 -2.01 -4.45
N GLY A 174 27.37 -1.73 -5.76
CA GLY A 174 26.27 -1.91 -6.69
C GLY A 174 25.84 -3.38 -6.82
N MET A 175 26.79 -4.31 -6.87
CA MET A 175 26.51 -5.75 -6.93
C MET A 175 25.85 -6.24 -5.64
N GLU A 176 26.38 -5.88 -4.48
CA GLU A 176 25.84 -6.25 -3.16
C GLU A 176 24.39 -5.79 -2.99
N SER A 177 24.05 -4.60 -3.49
CA SER A 177 22.66 -4.10 -3.49
C SER A 177 21.73 -5.00 -4.30
N VAL A 178 22.15 -5.42 -5.50
CA VAL A 178 21.36 -6.34 -6.34
C VAL A 178 21.24 -7.73 -5.70
N GLU A 179 22.33 -8.25 -5.13
CA GLU A 179 22.31 -9.54 -4.43
C GLU A 179 21.38 -9.54 -3.22
N ARG A 180 21.39 -8.44 -2.44
CA ARG A 180 20.48 -8.26 -1.32
C ARG A 180 19.03 -8.28 -1.79
N GLU A 181 18.74 -7.62 -2.90
CA GLU A 181 17.39 -7.58 -3.45
C GLU A 181 16.92 -8.95 -3.96
N VAL A 182 17.79 -9.70 -4.64
CA VAL A 182 17.49 -11.09 -5.06
C VAL A 182 17.18 -11.98 -3.85
N ARG A 183 17.97 -11.87 -2.77
CA ARG A 183 17.70 -12.62 -1.52
C ARG A 183 16.33 -12.25 -0.93
N TRP A 184 16.05 -10.96 -0.82
CA TRP A 184 14.76 -10.46 -0.34
C TRP A 184 13.58 -10.97 -1.18
N LEU A 185 13.71 -10.96 -2.51
CA LEU A 185 12.68 -11.49 -3.41
C LEU A 185 12.49 -13.00 -3.24
N ASN A 186 13.55 -13.78 -3.04
CA ASN A 186 13.44 -15.21 -2.79
C ASN A 186 12.67 -15.52 -1.50
N GLU A 187 13.02 -14.84 -0.40
CA GLU A 187 12.31 -14.98 0.88
C GLU A 187 10.82 -14.61 0.74
N LEU A 188 10.52 -13.53 0.02
CA LEU A 188 9.16 -13.07 -0.21
C LEU A 188 8.35 -14.01 -1.12
N ILE A 189 8.96 -14.55 -2.18
CA ILE A 189 8.34 -15.56 -3.03
C ILE A 189 7.98 -16.80 -2.21
N GLU A 190 8.85 -17.20 -1.28
CA GLU A 190 8.60 -18.32 -0.38
C GLU A 190 7.48 -18.02 0.63
N SER A 191 7.43 -16.79 1.19
CA SER A 191 6.33 -16.38 2.08
C SER A 191 4.99 -16.38 1.36
N GLU A 192 4.95 -15.84 0.15
CA GLU A 192 3.76 -15.76 -0.69
C GLU A 192 3.25 -17.16 -1.08
N ARG A 193 4.14 -18.08 -1.50
CA ARG A 193 3.80 -19.49 -1.80
C ARG A 193 3.24 -20.23 -0.59
N SER A 194 3.78 -19.96 0.59
CA SER A 194 3.31 -20.58 1.84
C SER A 194 2.01 -19.99 2.39
N GLY A 195 1.45 -18.97 1.74
CA GLY A 195 0.21 -18.30 2.16
C GLY A 195 0.34 -17.50 3.47
N ARG A 196 1.56 -17.21 3.93
CA ARG A 196 1.80 -16.56 5.23
C ARG A 196 1.36 -15.10 5.28
N ASP A 197 1.40 -14.39 4.15
CA ASP A 197 1.06 -12.96 4.09
C ASP A 197 -0.46 -12.67 4.19
N GLN A 198 -1.34 -13.61 3.81
CA GLN A 198 -2.80 -13.45 3.96
C GLN A 198 -3.31 -13.82 5.37
N ARG A 199 -2.61 -14.70 6.08
CA ARG A 199 -3.01 -15.13 7.44
C ARG A 199 -2.78 -14.06 8.51
N ARG A 200 -1.89 -13.10 8.26
CA ARG A 200 -1.51 -12.04 9.23
C ARG A 200 -2.36 -10.76 9.13
N SER A 201 -3.11 -10.59 8.04
CA SER A 201 -3.96 -9.42 7.77
C SER A 201 -5.43 -9.63 8.11
N SER A 202 -5.83 -10.84 8.50
CA SER A 202 -7.15 -11.08 9.12
C SER A 202 -7.06 -10.78 10.62
N PRO A 203 -7.71 -9.73 11.14
CA PRO A 203 -7.90 -9.64 12.57
C PRO A 203 -8.86 -10.76 12.96
N GLU A 204 -8.38 -11.75 13.71
CA GLU A 204 -9.24 -12.74 14.36
C GLU A 204 -10.18 -12.00 15.33
N GLY A 205 -11.36 -11.67 14.83
CA GLY A 205 -12.50 -11.20 15.60
C GLY A 205 -13.32 -12.40 16.08
N SER A 206 -13.32 -12.58 17.40
CA SER A 206 -14.46 -13.01 18.19
C SER A 206 -14.89 -14.48 18.09
N ALA A 207 -14.53 -15.22 19.15
CA ALA A 207 -15.24 -16.42 19.57
C ALA A 207 -16.75 -16.17 19.73
N PRO A 208 -17.56 -17.23 19.53
CA PRO A 208 -18.57 -17.53 20.52
C PRO A 208 -18.63 -19.05 20.79
N GLN A 209 -18.18 -19.47 21.98
CA GLN A 209 -18.63 -20.75 22.53
C GLN A 209 -19.86 -20.49 23.39
N ASN A 210 -21.02 -20.57 22.73
CA ASN A 210 -22.32 -20.70 23.37
C ASN A 210 -22.59 -22.21 23.47
N THR A 211 -22.45 -22.79 24.66
CA THR A 211 -23.00 -24.13 24.97
C THR A 211 -24.14 -23.95 25.97
N ALA A 212 -25.35 -23.89 25.43
CA ALA A 212 -26.58 -24.15 26.18
C ALA A 212 -27.11 -25.50 25.71
N GLY A 213 -27.32 -26.41 26.66
CA GLY A 213 -28.03 -27.68 26.49
C GLY A 213 -28.71 -28.02 27.81
N GLU A 214 -30.04 -27.94 27.77
CA GLU A 214 -31.07 -28.27 28.77
C GLU A 214 -30.76 -29.51 29.64
N SER A 215 -30.89 -29.43 30.97
CA SER A 215 -32.12 -29.55 31.80
C SER A 215 -32.63 -30.98 31.95
N ASP A 216 -32.46 -31.57 33.14
CA ASP A 216 -33.46 -32.47 33.72
C ASP A 216 -33.27 -32.64 35.24
N GLY A 217 -34.38 -32.73 35.98
CA GLY A 217 -34.46 -33.42 37.28
C GLY A 217 -34.09 -32.69 38.57
N LEU A 218 -35.05 -31.94 39.15
CA LEU A 218 -35.18 -31.73 40.61
C LEU A 218 -35.65 -33.05 41.29
N PRO A 219 -35.31 -33.30 42.57
CA PRO A 219 -36.30 -32.97 43.60
C PRO A 219 -35.73 -32.38 44.90
N ARG A 220 -36.62 -31.65 45.56
CA ARG A 220 -36.51 -30.95 46.85
C ARG A 220 -36.19 -31.90 48.01
N HIS A 221 -35.45 -31.45 49.03
CA HIS A 221 -35.93 -31.52 50.43
C HIS A 221 -35.16 -30.62 51.42
N ARG A 222 -35.98 -29.88 52.19
CA ARG A 222 -35.86 -29.28 53.54
C ARG A 222 -34.49 -29.02 54.17
N GLY A 223 -34.34 -27.79 54.65
CA GLY A 223 -33.16 -27.32 55.38
C GLY A 223 -33.07 -27.71 56.85
N HIS A 224 -31.96 -27.26 57.45
CA HIS A 224 -31.78 -26.95 58.86
C HIS A 224 -30.57 -26.00 58.96
N THR A 225 -30.72 -24.95 59.76
CA THR A 225 -29.72 -23.92 60.11
C THR A 225 -28.66 -24.47 61.11
N PRO A 226 -27.63 -23.69 61.50
CA PRO A 226 -26.23 -24.11 61.62
C PRO A 226 -25.86 -24.62 63.03
N PRO A 227 -24.59 -25.00 63.26
CA PRO A 227 -23.78 -24.13 64.13
C PRO A 227 -22.29 -24.04 63.74
N ASP A 228 -21.70 -22.90 64.06
CA ASP A 228 -20.28 -22.69 64.42
C ASP A 228 -20.17 -23.04 65.94
N PRO A 229 -19.06 -23.58 66.51
CA PRO A 229 -17.79 -22.84 66.63
C PRO A 229 -16.47 -23.67 66.73
N SER A 230 -15.33 -22.97 66.67
CA SER A 230 -14.01 -23.33 67.28
C SER A 230 -13.24 -24.50 66.64
N ASP A 231 -11.93 -24.61 66.56
CA ASP A 231 -10.75 -23.98 67.19
C ASP A 231 -9.55 -24.35 66.25
N ASP A 232 -8.63 -23.44 65.95
CA ASP A 232 -7.31 -23.33 66.59
C ASP A 232 -6.19 -24.19 65.96
N THR A 233 -4.99 -23.59 65.94
CA THR A 233 -3.64 -24.17 65.79
C THR A 233 -3.15 -24.77 64.46
N GLY A 234 -2.42 -23.93 63.72
CA GLY A 234 -0.95 -24.03 63.62
C GLY A 234 -0.31 -25.21 62.87
N LYS A 235 0.24 -24.93 61.69
CA LYS A 235 1.69 -24.97 61.41
C LYS A 235 2.02 -24.38 60.05
#